data_AF-A0A0T6AWP9-F1
#
_entry.id   AF-A0A0T6AWP9-F1
#
_cell.length_a   1.000
_cell.length_b   1.000
_cell.length_c   1.000
_cell.angle_alpha   90.00
_cell.angle_beta   90.00
_cell.angle_gamma   90.00
#
_symmetry.space_group_name_H-M   'P 1'
#
loop_
_entity.id
_entity.type
_entity.pdbx_description
1 polymer ?
#
loop_
_entity_poly.entity_id
_entity_poly.type
_entity_poly.pdbx_seq_one_letter_code
_entity_poly.pdbx_strand_id
1 'polypeptide(L)'
;MGSAIASQLTVQPGMTEELEDALVWDMPIVTFFGKAKKYAKFYTKFFGSEKPTLKIVEYAFKNYKNWEQSIYDWQSVVLDDRKLPDWYKGALFNETYYISDGGAVWFAVDEEDAQKMPKNDPRLEYGKFAYIEGHEYRMYNTYDVHFYASYALIINWPCLQVCLQYDYRDSVFVEQPQKVRMLYDGKKAKRKVKNTIPHDVGDPFDEPYIRLNGYPIHDVSEWRDLNVKFVLQVFRDYYLLEGIKEIEREQYLVDM
;
A
#
# COMPACT_ATOMS: atom_id res chain seq x y z
N MET A 1 -13.10 -22.62 18.25
CA MET A 1 -14.51 -22.97 18.02
C MET A 1 -14.86 -22.50 16.63
N GLY A 2 -15.49 -23.34 15.81
CA GLY A 2 -16.10 -22.90 14.56
C GLY A 2 -17.53 -22.41 14.83
N SER A 3 -18.03 -21.53 13.98
CA SER A 3 -19.42 -21.05 13.99
C SER A 3 -20.02 -21.27 12.61
N ALA A 4 -21.34 -21.47 12.55
CA ALA A 4 -22.08 -21.58 11.31
C ALA A 4 -23.24 -20.57 11.33
N ILE A 5 -23.45 -19.92 10.19
CA ILE A 5 -24.59 -19.03 9.92
C ILE A 5 -25.33 -19.64 8.73
N ALA A 6 -26.66 -19.69 8.81
CA ALA A 6 -27.50 -20.21 7.75
C ALA A 6 -28.76 -19.35 7.64
N SER A 7 -29.17 -19.09 6.40
CA SER A 7 -30.37 -18.35 6.04
C SER A 7 -31.29 -19.24 5.20
N GLN A 8 -32.60 -19.13 5.40
CA GLN A 8 -33.59 -19.92 4.67
C GLN A 8 -34.62 -18.99 4.02
N LEU A 9 -34.87 -19.21 2.72
CA LEU A 9 -35.93 -18.55 1.96
C LEU A 9 -36.79 -19.57 1.22
N THR A 10 -38.03 -19.21 0.94
CA THR A 10 -38.94 -19.98 0.07
C THR A 10 -39.17 -19.18 -1.20
N VAL A 11 -38.70 -19.70 -2.34
CA VAL A 11 -38.80 -19.01 -3.64
C VAL A 11 -39.96 -19.60 -4.44
N GLN A 12 -40.90 -18.75 -4.88
CA GLN A 12 -42.05 -19.17 -5.68
C GLN A 12 -41.66 -19.39 -7.15
N PRO A 13 -42.40 -20.22 -7.92
CA PRO A 13 -42.14 -20.40 -9.34
C PRO A 13 -42.10 -19.07 -10.12
N GLY A 14 -40.99 -18.83 -10.81
CA GLY A 14 -40.78 -17.59 -11.59
C GLY A 14 -40.36 -16.36 -10.77
N MET A 15 -40.15 -16.49 -9.45
CA MET A 15 -39.62 -15.41 -8.60
C MET A 15 -38.11 -15.54 -8.38
N THR A 16 -37.49 -14.43 -8.02
CA THR A 16 -36.08 -14.33 -7.61
C THR A 16 -36.03 -13.70 -6.24
N GLU A 17 -35.22 -14.27 -5.35
CA GLU A 17 -34.94 -13.73 -4.01
C GLU A 17 -33.43 -13.60 -3.84
N GLU A 18 -33.00 -12.66 -3.00
CA GLU A 18 -31.59 -12.39 -2.72
C GLU A 18 -31.30 -12.55 -1.21
N LEU A 19 -30.12 -13.06 -0.90
CA LEU A 19 -29.57 -13.12 0.46
C LEU A 19 -28.20 -12.47 0.45
N GLU A 20 -27.95 -11.61 1.43
CA GLU A 20 -26.64 -10.99 1.61
C GLU A 20 -25.96 -11.49 2.88
N ASP A 21 -24.70 -11.91 2.73
CA ASP A 21 -23.82 -12.30 3.83
C ASP A 21 -22.54 -11.44 3.79
N ALA A 22 -21.97 -11.18 4.97
CA ALA A 22 -20.72 -10.44 5.10
C ALA A 22 -19.72 -11.21 5.97
N LEU A 23 -18.51 -11.41 5.45
CA LEU A 23 -17.37 -11.91 6.23
C LEU A 23 -16.47 -10.74 6.59
N VAL A 24 -16.21 -10.56 7.88
CA VAL A 24 -15.32 -9.53 8.39
C VAL A 24 -14.34 -10.14 9.39
N TRP A 25 -13.16 -9.55 9.50
CA TRP A 25 -12.18 -9.92 10.51
C TRP A 25 -11.58 -8.65 11.13
N ASP A 26 -11.44 -8.67 12.46
CA ASP A 26 -10.72 -7.64 13.20
C ASP A 26 -9.40 -8.22 13.71
N MET A 27 -8.32 -7.85 13.05
CA MET A 27 -6.94 -8.18 13.45
C MET A 27 -6.12 -6.89 13.41
N PRO A 28 -6.32 -5.99 14.40
CA PRO A 28 -5.99 -4.58 14.27
C PRO A 28 -4.50 -4.28 14.41
N ILE A 29 -3.75 -5.19 15.03
CA ILE A 29 -2.32 -5.00 15.32
C ILE A 29 -1.49 -5.95 14.47
N VAL A 30 -0.49 -5.41 13.80
CA VAL A 30 0.59 -6.16 13.15
C VAL A 30 1.86 -6.01 13.99
N THR A 31 2.62 -7.09 14.10
CA THR A 31 3.96 -7.10 14.70
C THR A 31 4.85 -7.93 13.79
N PHE A 32 5.92 -7.33 13.28
CA PHE A 32 6.89 -8.02 12.44
C PHE A 32 7.83 -8.88 13.28
N PHE A 33 8.64 -9.72 12.62
CA PHE A 33 9.49 -10.68 13.30
C PHE A 33 10.54 -10.01 14.21
N GLY A 34 11.05 -8.84 13.81
CA GLY A 34 11.95 -8.02 14.60
C GLY A 34 11.35 -7.53 15.92
N LYS A 35 10.01 -7.52 16.05
CA LYS A 35 9.26 -7.13 17.24
C LYS A 35 9.66 -5.76 17.80
N ALA A 36 10.17 -4.86 16.97
CA ALA A 36 10.60 -3.55 17.42
C ALA A 36 9.40 -2.64 17.69
N LYS A 37 8.31 -2.80 16.92
CA LYS A 37 7.12 -1.96 16.99
C LYS A 37 5.84 -2.76 16.75
N LYS A 38 4.74 -2.27 17.32
CA LYS A 38 3.37 -2.72 17.00
C LYS A 38 2.73 -1.68 16.10
N TYR A 39 2.12 -2.10 15.01
CA TYR A 39 1.49 -1.22 14.04
C TYR A 39 -0.02 -1.42 14.07
N ALA A 40 -0.77 -0.33 14.22
CA ALA A 40 -2.21 -0.36 14.05
C ALA A 40 -2.55 -0.32 12.56
N LYS A 41 -3.36 -1.27 12.08
CA LYS A 41 -3.86 -1.26 10.71
C LYS A 41 -4.75 -0.05 10.49
N PHE A 42 -4.67 0.54 9.30
CA PHE A 42 -5.30 1.83 9.01
C PHE A 42 -6.81 1.86 9.27
N TYR A 43 -7.52 0.75 9.03
CA TYR A 43 -8.97 0.68 9.28
C TYR A 43 -9.36 1.00 10.73
N THR A 44 -8.45 0.85 11.70
CA THR A 44 -8.75 1.16 13.11
C THR A 44 -9.06 2.63 13.33
N LYS A 45 -8.64 3.53 12.43
CA LYS A 45 -9.03 4.96 12.44
C LYS A 45 -10.53 5.16 12.29
N PHE A 46 -11.23 4.25 11.59
CA PHE A 46 -12.66 4.37 11.30
C PHE A 46 -13.54 3.60 12.30
N PHE A 47 -13.07 2.45 12.78
CA PHE A 47 -13.89 1.53 13.58
C PHE A 47 -13.55 1.53 15.07
N GLY A 48 -12.39 2.11 15.45
CA GLY A 48 -11.93 2.17 16.83
C GLY A 48 -11.67 0.80 17.46
N SER A 49 -11.61 0.74 18.78
CA SER A 49 -11.32 -0.48 19.56
C SER A 49 -12.55 -1.13 20.20
N GLU A 50 -13.67 -0.41 20.31
CA GLU A 50 -14.87 -0.93 20.95
C GLU A 50 -15.77 -1.65 19.92
N LYS A 51 -15.85 -2.98 20.05
CA LYS A 51 -16.66 -3.87 19.19
C LYS A 51 -16.46 -3.64 17.67
N PRO A 52 -15.21 -3.54 17.18
CA PRO A 52 -14.91 -3.20 15.79
C PRO A 52 -15.57 -4.16 14.79
N THR A 53 -15.55 -5.47 15.05
CA THR A 53 -16.16 -6.48 14.16
C THR A 53 -17.64 -6.17 13.88
N LEU A 54 -18.44 -5.87 14.90
CA LEU A 54 -19.86 -5.56 14.72
C LEU A 54 -20.07 -4.25 13.95
N LYS A 55 -19.24 -3.23 14.23
CA LYS A 55 -19.27 -1.96 13.48
C LYS A 55 -18.92 -2.15 12.01
N ILE A 56 -17.94 -3.00 11.70
CA ILE A 56 -17.55 -3.32 10.31
C ILE A 56 -18.68 -4.06 9.60
N VAL A 57 -19.30 -5.07 10.23
CA VAL A 57 -20.47 -5.77 9.66
C VAL A 57 -21.61 -4.79 9.39
N GLU A 58 -21.97 -3.97 10.37
CA GLU A 58 -23.04 -2.98 10.23
C GLU A 58 -22.72 -1.98 9.12
N TYR A 59 -21.46 -1.53 9.01
CA TYR A 59 -21.02 -0.64 7.95
C TYR A 59 -21.10 -1.31 6.57
N ALA A 60 -20.73 -2.59 6.46
CA ALA A 60 -20.83 -3.35 5.21
C ALA A 60 -22.27 -3.45 4.70
N PHE A 61 -23.20 -3.90 5.54
CA PHE A 61 -24.60 -4.01 5.14
C PHE A 61 -25.27 -2.66 4.82
N LYS A 62 -24.81 -1.57 5.44
CA LYS A 62 -25.31 -0.22 5.13
C LYS A 62 -24.79 0.33 3.80
N ASN A 63 -23.66 -0.16 3.28
CA ASN A 63 -22.94 0.51 2.20
C ASN A 63 -22.62 -0.37 0.98
N TYR A 64 -22.75 -1.70 1.04
CA TYR A 64 -22.29 -2.57 -0.06
C TYR A 64 -22.90 -2.21 -1.43
N LYS A 65 -24.19 -1.82 -1.51
CA LYS A 65 -24.80 -1.37 -2.77
C LYS A 65 -24.13 -0.13 -3.35
N ASN A 66 -23.71 0.81 -2.50
CA ASN A 66 -22.96 1.99 -2.93
C ASN A 66 -21.57 1.59 -3.43
N TRP A 67 -20.94 0.59 -2.81
CA TRP A 67 -19.65 0.07 -3.24
C TRP A 67 -19.74 -0.65 -4.58
N GLU A 68 -20.76 -1.49 -4.78
CA GLU A 68 -21.01 -2.13 -6.07
C GLU A 68 -21.14 -1.07 -7.17
N GLN A 69 -21.99 -0.06 -6.97
CA GLN A 69 -22.13 1.02 -7.93
C GLN A 69 -20.80 1.76 -8.18
N SER A 70 -20.05 2.08 -7.12
CA SER A 70 -18.76 2.79 -7.26
C SER A 70 -17.72 1.96 -8.02
N ILE A 71 -17.71 0.63 -7.82
CA ILE A 71 -16.85 -0.30 -8.56
C ILE A 71 -17.27 -0.33 -10.03
N TYR A 72 -18.57 -0.42 -10.33
CA TYR A 72 -19.07 -0.37 -11.71
C TYR A 72 -18.72 0.95 -12.39
N ASP A 73 -18.93 2.08 -11.73
CA ASP A 73 -18.64 3.41 -12.27
C ASP A 73 -17.14 3.53 -12.61
N TRP A 74 -16.26 3.08 -11.71
CA TRP A 74 -14.82 3.04 -11.96
C TRP A 74 -14.44 2.13 -13.14
N GLN A 75 -15.03 0.93 -13.24
CA GLN A 75 -14.74 -0.01 -14.32
C GLN A 75 -15.30 0.43 -15.68
N SER A 76 -16.45 1.11 -15.70
CA SER A 76 -17.20 1.47 -16.90
C SER A 76 -16.36 2.25 -17.92
N VAL A 77 -15.46 3.13 -17.45
CA VAL A 77 -14.55 3.93 -18.28
C VAL A 77 -13.73 3.06 -19.23
N VAL A 78 -13.34 1.87 -18.80
CA VAL A 78 -12.58 0.89 -19.60
C VAL A 78 -13.50 -0.14 -20.24
N LEU A 79 -14.49 -0.64 -19.50
CA LEU A 79 -15.38 -1.72 -19.99
C LEU A 79 -16.21 -1.28 -21.20
N ASP A 80 -16.66 -0.02 -21.22
CA ASP A 80 -17.50 0.52 -22.29
C ASP A 80 -16.69 0.93 -23.53
N ASP A 81 -15.36 1.01 -23.44
CA ASP A 81 -14.52 1.33 -24.61
C ASP A 81 -14.44 0.12 -25.55
N ARG A 82 -15.16 0.20 -26.67
CA ARG A 82 -15.18 -0.82 -27.73
C ARG A 82 -13.87 -0.93 -28.51
N LYS A 83 -12.94 0.01 -28.36
CA LYS A 83 -11.61 -0.04 -29.01
C LYS A 83 -10.65 -0.97 -28.27
N LEU A 84 -10.91 -1.24 -27.00
CA LEU A 84 -10.08 -2.12 -26.18
C LEU A 84 -10.58 -3.56 -26.29
N PRO A 85 -9.70 -4.55 -26.56
CA PRO A 85 -10.10 -5.94 -26.63
C PRO A 85 -10.40 -6.50 -25.23
N ASP A 86 -11.33 -7.45 -25.12
CA ASP A 86 -11.79 -7.97 -23.82
C ASP A 86 -10.67 -8.61 -22.99
N TRP A 87 -9.69 -9.26 -23.63
CA TRP A 87 -8.54 -9.83 -22.91
C TRP A 87 -7.70 -8.75 -22.21
N TYR A 88 -7.60 -7.55 -22.81
CA TYR A 88 -6.83 -6.45 -22.25
C TYR A 88 -7.56 -5.85 -21.05
N LYS A 89 -8.88 -5.67 -21.16
CA LYS A 89 -9.73 -5.22 -20.04
C LYS A 89 -9.63 -6.18 -18.86
N GLY A 90 -9.73 -7.49 -19.16
CA GLY A 90 -9.57 -8.55 -18.17
C GLY A 90 -8.21 -8.50 -17.47
N ALA A 91 -7.11 -8.38 -18.21
CA ALA A 91 -5.78 -8.25 -17.63
C ALA A 91 -5.65 -6.97 -16.78
N LEU A 92 -6.09 -5.82 -17.30
CA LEU A 92 -5.96 -4.53 -16.63
C LEU A 92 -6.60 -4.54 -15.23
N PHE A 93 -7.79 -5.13 -15.10
CA PHE A 93 -8.47 -5.21 -13.82
C PHE A 93 -7.96 -6.35 -12.95
N ASN A 94 -7.79 -7.55 -13.51
CA ASN A 94 -7.40 -8.70 -12.69
C ASN A 94 -6.00 -8.55 -12.10
N GLU A 95 -5.05 -7.91 -12.78
CA GLU A 95 -3.71 -7.67 -12.24
C GLU A 95 -3.71 -6.71 -11.03
N THR A 96 -4.77 -5.93 -10.81
CA THR A 96 -4.89 -5.09 -9.60
C THR A 96 -5.05 -5.88 -8.32
N TYR A 97 -5.34 -7.19 -8.39
CA TYR A 97 -5.43 -8.08 -7.23
C TYR A 97 -4.19 -7.98 -6.33
N TYR A 98 -3.03 -7.75 -6.94
CA TYR A 98 -1.74 -7.72 -6.26
C TYR A 98 -1.63 -6.58 -5.23
N ILE A 99 -2.40 -5.49 -5.39
CA ILE A 99 -2.45 -4.41 -4.40
C ILE A 99 -3.01 -4.89 -3.05
N SER A 100 -3.90 -5.89 -3.07
CA SER A 100 -4.42 -6.50 -1.84
C SER A 100 -3.66 -7.77 -1.45
N ASP A 101 -3.29 -8.62 -2.41
CA ASP A 101 -2.74 -9.96 -2.16
C ASP A 101 -1.20 -9.98 -2.09
N GLY A 102 -0.54 -8.92 -2.55
CA GLY A 102 0.91 -8.73 -2.49
C GLY A 102 1.43 -8.41 -1.09
N GLY A 103 0.96 -9.12 -0.07
CA GLY A 103 1.37 -8.93 1.33
C GLY A 103 1.14 -7.51 1.85
N ALA A 104 0.14 -6.80 1.33
CA ALA A 104 -0.03 -5.38 1.58
C ALA A 104 -0.27 -5.06 3.07
N VAL A 105 0.40 -4.02 3.54
CA VAL A 105 0.24 -3.44 4.85
C VAL A 105 -0.13 -1.98 4.72
N TRP A 106 -1.16 -1.59 5.46
CA TRP A 106 -1.59 -0.21 5.56
C TRP A 106 -1.73 0.15 7.03
N PHE A 107 -0.90 1.08 7.50
CA PHE A 107 -0.80 1.42 8.91
C PHE A 107 -1.24 2.86 9.18
N ALA A 108 -1.92 3.04 10.31
CA ALA A 108 -2.09 4.37 10.89
C ALA A 108 -0.75 4.85 11.45
N VAL A 109 -0.48 6.15 11.33
CA VAL A 109 0.66 6.79 12.00
C VAL A 109 0.32 6.91 13.48
N ASP A 110 1.20 6.43 14.36
CA ASP A 110 1.00 6.56 15.80
C ASP A 110 1.35 7.96 16.31
N GLU A 111 0.95 8.26 17.55
CA GLU A 111 1.13 9.59 18.12
C GLU A 111 2.60 10.02 18.21
N GLU A 112 3.51 9.08 18.45
CA GLU A 112 4.94 9.38 18.59
C GLU A 112 5.57 9.75 17.24
N ASP A 113 5.24 9.02 16.17
CA ASP A 113 5.68 9.34 14.82
C ASP A 113 5.00 10.61 14.31
N ALA A 114 3.71 10.79 14.60
CA ALA A 114 2.95 11.97 14.18
C ALA A 114 3.54 13.28 14.74
N GLN A 115 4.03 13.28 15.97
CA GLN A 115 4.68 14.45 16.59
C GLN A 115 5.98 14.86 15.89
N LYS A 116 6.62 13.95 15.15
CA LYS A 116 7.87 14.20 14.42
C LYS A 116 7.62 14.65 12.98
N MET A 117 6.37 14.61 12.50
CA MET A 117 5.99 14.96 11.13
C MET A 117 5.47 16.40 11.05
N PRO A 118 5.67 17.09 9.91
CA PRO A 118 4.97 18.33 9.60
C PRO A 118 3.44 18.15 9.68
N LYS A 119 2.71 19.18 10.11
CA LYS A 119 1.24 19.10 10.27
C LYS A 119 0.49 18.82 8.95
N ASN A 120 1.08 19.21 7.83
CA ASN A 120 0.55 19.00 6.49
C ASN A 120 1.06 17.69 5.85
N ASP A 121 1.74 16.82 6.59
CA ASP A 121 2.23 15.56 6.05
C ASP A 121 1.05 14.63 5.70
N PRO A 122 0.91 14.20 4.43
CA PRO A 122 -0.24 13.41 3.98
C PRO A 122 -0.35 12.07 4.69
N ARG A 123 0.74 11.51 5.23
CA ARG A 123 0.73 10.25 5.99
C ARG A 123 -0.07 10.38 7.29
N LEU A 124 -0.21 11.58 7.85
CA LEU A 124 -1.06 11.81 9.02
C LEU A 124 -2.53 11.52 8.71
N GLU A 125 -2.97 11.83 7.49
CA GLU A 125 -4.34 11.58 7.04
C GLU A 125 -4.47 10.16 6.49
N TYR A 126 -3.65 9.83 5.49
CA TYR A 126 -3.78 8.62 4.66
C TYR A 126 -2.92 7.43 5.09
N GLY A 127 -2.09 7.58 6.14
CA GLY A 127 -1.31 6.48 6.71
C GLY A 127 -0.06 6.11 5.92
N LYS A 128 0.51 4.95 6.24
CA LYS A 128 1.68 4.38 5.58
C LYS A 128 1.31 3.09 4.86
N PHE A 129 1.58 3.02 3.57
CA PHE A 129 1.22 1.88 2.72
C PHE A 129 2.48 1.21 2.17
N ALA A 130 2.52 -0.12 2.26
CA ALA A 130 3.52 -0.91 1.57
C ALA A 130 2.99 -2.25 1.11
N TYR A 131 3.59 -2.80 0.07
CA TYR A 131 3.33 -4.14 -0.46
C TYR A 131 4.64 -4.78 -0.88
N ILE A 132 4.71 -6.11 -0.89
CA ILE A 132 5.96 -6.83 -1.21
C ILE A 132 6.18 -6.88 -2.72
N GLU A 133 7.43 -7.00 -3.14
CA GLU A 133 7.79 -7.19 -4.56
C GLU A 133 7.30 -8.53 -5.13
N GLY A 134 7.40 -9.59 -4.32
CA GLY A 134 7.04 -10.96 -4.68
C GLY A 134 6.95 -11.86 -3.45
N HIS A 135 6.39 -13.06 -3.61
CA HIS A 135 6.39 -14.03 -2.51
C HIS A 135 7.79 -14.65 -2.28
N GLU A 136 8.62 -14.67 -3.31
CA GLU A 136 10.03 -15.06 -3.26
C GLU A 136 10.93 -13.89 -2.81
N TYR A 137 10.60 -12.67 -3.25
CA TYR A 137 11.29 -11.43 -2.91
C TYR A 137 10.39 -10.54 -2.04
N ARG A 138 10.43 -10.76 -0.73
CA ARG A 138 9.42 -10.23 0.20
C ARG A 138 9.71 -8.80 0.67
N MET A 139 10.57 -8.08 -0.02
CA MET A 139 10.91 -6.72 0.36
C MET A 139 9.74 -5.78 0.06
N TYR A 140 9.44 -4.91 1.01
CA TYR A 140 8.34 -3.96 0.91
C TYR A 140 8.72 -2.76 0.04
N ASN A 141 7.81 -2.38 -0.86
CA ASN A 141 7.92 -1.27 -1.78
C ASN A 141 9.25 -1.24 -2.54
N THR A 142 9.76 -2.38 -3.01
CA THR A 142 10.99 -2.41 -3.82
C THR A 142 10.93 -1.35 -4.92
N TYR A 143 11.75 -0.32 -4.83
CA TYR A 143 11.49 0.96 -5.44
C TYR A 143 11.78 0.97 -6.94
N ASP A 144 12.81 0.25 -7.35
CA ASP A 144 13.16 0.06 -8.75
C ASP A 144 12.10 -0.73 -9.51
N VAL A 145 11.34 -1.59 -8.83
CA VAL A 145 10.19 -2.34 -9.36
C VAL A 145 8.89 -1.52 -9.25
N HIS A 146 8.66 -0.88 -8.10
CA HIS A 146 7.55 0.03 -7.85
C HIS A 146 7.51 1.17 -8.87
N PHE A 147 8.66 1.60 -9.42
CA PHE A 147 8.73 2.52 -10.56
C PHE A 147 7.75 2.18 -11.69
N TYR A 148 7.63 0.89 -12.03
CA TYR A 148 6.73 0.42 -13.08
C TYR A 148 5.30 0.24 -12.58
N ALA A 149 5.13 -0.32 -11.38
CA ALA A 149 3.81 -0.61 -10.80
C ALA A 149 3.07 0.65 -10.31
N SER A 150 3.78 1.72 -9.98
CA SER A 150 3.24 2.94 -9.37
C SER A 150 2.22 3.68 -10.22
N TYR A 151 2.13 3.41 -11.53
CA TYR A 151 1.01 3.89 -12.36
C TYR A 151 -0.34 3.41 -11.82
N ALA A 152 -0.42 2.16 -11.34
CA ALA A 152 -1.65 1.63 -10.75
C ALA A 152 -2.02 2.39 -9.45
N LEU A 153 -1.04 2.76 -8.63
CA LEU A 153 -1.29 3.52 -7.40
C LEU A 153 -1.63 4.98 -7.70
N ILE A 154 -0.86 5.70 -8.51
CA ILE A 154 -1.11 7.14 -8.75
C ILE A 154 -2.46 7.38 -9.44
N ILE A 155 -2.91 6.46 -10.31
CA ILE A 155 -4.19 6.59 -11.02
C ILE A 155 -5.38 6.26 -10.10
N ASN A 156 -5.28 5.21 -9.26
CA ASN A 156 -6.43 4.71 -8.50
C ASN A 156 -6.42 5.12 -7.02
N TRP A 157 -5.24 5.32 -6.43
CA TRP A 157 -5.03 5.68 -5.02
C TRP A 157 -3.90 6.72 -4.88
N PRO A 158 -4.06 7.93 -5.47
CA PRO A 158 -3.00 8.94 -5.52
C PRO A 158 -2.46 9.31 -4.14
N CYS A 159 -3.31 9.39 -3.12
CA CYS A 159 -2.89 9.69 -1.76
C CYS A 159 -1.94 8.63 -1.18
N LEU A 160 -2.14 7.34 -1.49
CA LEU A 160 -1.24 6.27 -1.06
C LEU A 160 0.09 6.34 -1.79
N GLN A 161 0.08 6.64 -3.09
CA GLN A 161 1.31 6.88 -3.85
C GLN A 161 2.13 8.02 -3.23
N VAL A 162 1.48 9.14 -2.88
CA VAL A 162 2.14 10.28 -2.26
C VAL A 162 2.73 9.90 -0.89
N CYS A 163 1.97 9.20 -0.04
CA CYS A 163 2.48 8.73 1.25
C CYS A 163 3.74 7.85 1.10
N LEU A 164 3.74 6.96 0.11
CA LEU A 164 4.90 6.12 -0.22
C LEU A 164 6.10 6.98 -0.63
N GLN A 165 5.90 8.01 -1.45
CA GLN A 165 6.97 8.93 -1.85
C GLN A 165 7.56 9.70 -0.67
N TYR A 166 6.74 10.13 0.30
CA TYR A 166 7.22 10.78 1.52
C TYR A 166 8.08 9.85 2.37
N ASP A 167 7.72 8.56 2.48
CA ASP A 167 8.56 7.57 3.17
C ASP A 167 9.93 7.41 2.49
N TYR A 168 9.96 7.43 1.15
CA TYR A 168 11.21 7.38 0.38
C TYR A 168 12.03 8.67 0.48
N ARG A 169 11.40 9.85 0.41
CA ARG A 169 12.05 11.13 0.63
C ARG A 169 12.77 11.16 1.98
N ASP A 170 12.06 10.80 3.06
CA ASP A 170 12.62 10.83 4.40
C ASP A 170 13.81 9.88 4.56
N SER A 171 13.84 8.81 3.77
CA SER A 171 14.92 7.81 3.78
C SER A 171 16.21 8.28 3.09
N VAL A 172 16.18 9.33 2.26
CA VAL A 172 17.34 9.82 1.48
C VAL A 172 18.53 10.11 2.40
N PHE A 173 18.28 10.79 3.52
CA PHE A 173 19.32 11.20 4.46
C PHE A 173 19.59 10.21 5.58
N VAL A 174 18.81 9.13 5.67
CA VAL A 174 19.02 8.05 6.65
C VAL A 174 20.30 7.30 6.32
N GLU A 175 21.10 7.02 7.35
CA GLU A 175 22.28 6.15 7.30
C GLU A 175 22.10 4.99 8.29
N GLN A 176 22.40 3.76 7.82
CA GLN A 176 22.43 2.56 8.65
C GLN A 176 23.80 1.89 8.46
N PRO A 177 24.78 2.18 9.34
CA PRO A 177 26.18 1.79 9.14
C PRO A 177 26.46 0.31 9.41
N GLN A 178 25.46 -0.43 9.91
CA GLN A 178 25.58 -1.87 10.17
C GLN A 178 25.99 -2.58 8.87
N LYS A 179 27.03 -3.39 8.96
CA LYS A 179 27.55 -4.12 7.80
C LYS A 179 26.76 -5.39 7.56
N VAL A 180 26.17 -5.52 6.37
CA VAL A 180 25.45 -6.71 5.90
C VAL A 180 26.34 -7.44 4.89
N ARG A 181 26.33 -8.78 4.95
CA ARG A 181 27.06 -9.62 3.99
C ARG A 181 26.21 -9.78 2.73
N MET A 182 26.74 -9.36 1.59
CA MET A 182 26.10 -9.51 0.29
C MET A 182 26.18 -10.97 -0.17
N LEU A 183 25.05 -11.54 -0.62
CA LEU A 183 25.00 -12.94 -1.04
C LEU A 183 25.74 -13.20 -2.35
N TYR A 184 25.83 -12.20 -3.24
CA TYR A 184 26.45 -12.35 -4.55
C TYR A 184 27.96 -12.64 -4.49
N ASP A 185 28.72 -11.86 -3.72
CA ASP A 185 30.19 -11.95 -3.66
C ASP A 185 30.77 -12.09 -2.24
N GLY A 186 29.90 -12.15 -1.22
CA GLY A 186 30.31 -12.29 0.18
C GLY A 186 30.92 -11.03 0.81
N LYS A 187 31.02 -9.91 0.08
CA LYS A 187 31.53 -8.65 0.64
C LYS A 187 30.57 -8.12 1.71
N LYS A 188 31.11 -7.31 2.61
CA LYS A 188 30.34 -6.61 3.63
C LYS A 188 30.18 -5.14 3.23
N ALA A 189 28.95 -4.69 3.06
CA ALA A 189 28.63 -3.30 2.78
C ALA A 189 27.71 -2.71 3.86
N LYS A 190 27.63 -1.38 3.95
CA LYS A 190 26.69 -0.71 4.85
C LYS A 190 25.26 -1.03 4.39
N ARG A 191 24.34 -1.24 5.34
CA ARG A 191 22.92 -1.49 5.01
C ARG A 191 22.30 -0.34 4.24
N LYS A 192 22.48 0.90 4.71
CA LYS A 192 21.98 2.11 4.04
C LYS A 192 23.03 3.21 4.08
N VAL A 193 23.38 3.74 2.92
CA VAL A 193 24.30 4.88 2.75
C VAL A 193 23.48 6.17 2.66
N LYS A 194 24.00 7.27 3.20
CA LYS A 194 23.37 8.59 3.10
C LYS A 194 23.35 9.10 1.66
N ASN A 195 22.35 9.90 1.30
CA ASN A 195 22.15 10.49 -0.04
C ASN A 195 21.86 9.45 -1.14
N THR A 196 21.33 8.29 -0.75
CA THR A 196 20.85 7.28 -1.69
C THR A 196 19.40 6.96 -1.39
N ILE A 197 18.65 6.61 -2.42
CA ILE A 197 17.35 5.97 -2.27
C ILE A 197 17.58 4.53 -1.83
N PRO A 198 16.87 4.01 -0.79
CA PRO A 198 16.93 2.60 -0.48
C PRO A 198 16.30 1.79 -1.62
N HIS A 199 16.73 0.55 -1.78
CA HIS A 199 16.10 -0.40 -2.67
C HIS A 199 14.68 -0.71 -2.22
N ASP A 200 14.47 -0.87 -0.91
CA ASP A 200 13.19 -1.25 -0.33
C ASP A 200 13.06 -0.70 1.10
N VAL A 201 11.84 -0.68 1.63
CA VAL A 201 11.56 -0.22 3.00
C VAL A 201 11.67 -1.33 4.05
N GLY A 202 12.22 -2.49 3.70
CA GLY A 202 12.52 -3.60 4.62
C GLY A 202 11.79 -4.90 4.27
N ASP A 203 11.97 -5.91 5.13
CA ASP A 203 11.46 -7.27 4.95
C ASP A 203 10.58 -7.68 6.16
N PRO A 204 9.49 -8.44 5.97
CA PRO A 204 8.59 -8.87 7.05
C PRO A 204 9.23 -9.73 8.15
N PHE A 205 10.36 -10.40 7.86
CA PHE A 205 11.18 -11.17 8.81
C PHE A 205 12.25 -10.31 9.51
N ASP A 206 12.32 -9.02 9.21
CA ASP A 206 13.11 -8.04 9.95
C ASP A 206 12.15 -7.01 10.56
N GLU A 207 12.25 -5.74 10.17
CA GLU A 207 11.39 -4.67 10.66
C GLU A 207 11.19 -3.59 9.59
N PRO A 208 10.13 -3.69 8.75
CA PRO A 208 9.79 -2.70 7.74
C PRO A 208 9.67 -1.27 8.30
N TYR A 209 9.98 -0.26 7.49
CA TYR A 209 10.10 1.17 7.83
C TYR A 209 11.21 1.54 8.82
N ILE A 210 11.74 0.59 9.60
CA ILE A 210 12.84 0.82 10.55
C ILE A 210 14.17 0.32 9.99
N ARG A 211 14.18 -0.85 9.35
CA ARG A 211 15.37 -1.50 8.80
C ARG A 211 15.26 -1.61 7.29
N LEU A 212 15.64 -0.52 6.63
CA LEU A 212 15.65 -0.37 5.18
C LEU A 212 16.63 -1.34 4.50
N ASN A 213 16.50 -1.49 3.18
CA ASN A 213 17.35 -2.35 2.36
C ASN A 213 17.41 -3.79 2.90
N GLY A 214 16.25 -4.44 2.92
CA GLY A 214 16.10 -5.86 3.21
C GLY A 214 16.73 -6.75 2.13
N TYR A 215 16.86 -6.25 0.89
CA TYR A 215 17.51 -6.97 -0.20
C TYR A 215 18.98 -7.33 0.11
N PRO A 216 19.34 -8.63 0.15
CA PRO A 216 20.65 -9.06 0.64
C PRO A 216 21.64 -9.46 -0.46
N ILE A 217 21.27 -9.41 -1.75
CA ILE A 217 22.07 -10.04 -2.81
C ILE A 217 23.24 -9.14 -3.24
N HIS A 218 22.95 -7.89 -3.61
CA HIS A 218 23.94 -6.90 -4.06
C HIS A 218 23.98 -5.68 -3.15
N ASP A 219 25.11 -4.97 -3.18
CA ASP A 219 25.19 -3.64 -2.57
C ASP A 219 24.40 -2.63 -3.40
N VAL A 220 23.19 -2.33 -2.94
CA VAL A 220 22.25 -1.42 -3.61
C VAL A 220 22.71 0.03 -3.58
N SER A 221 23.66 0.40 -2.73
CA SER A 221 24.19 1.78 -2.70
C SER A 221 24.99 2.13 -3.96
N GLU A 222 25.42 1.13 -4.72
CA GLU A 222 26.12 1.30 -5.99
C GLU A 222 25.18 1.29 -7.21
N TRP A 223 23.89 1.06 -7.02
CA TRP A 223 22.93 1.07 -8.13
C TRP A 223 22.74 2.48 -8.66
N ARG A 224 22.53 2.59 -9.98
CA ARG A 224 22.51 3.88 -10.70
C ARG A 224 21.12 4.30 -11.16
N ASP A 225 20.12 3.46 -10.95
CA ASP A 225 18.74 3.70 -11.38
C ASP A 225 17.85 4.22 -10.24
N LEU A 226 18.00 3.76 -8.99
CA LEU A 226 17.14 4.13 -7.85
C LEU A 226 16.96 5.64 -7.67
N ASN A 227 18.06 6.41 -7.59
CA ASN A 227 17.99 7.87 -7.40
C ASN A 227 17.31 8.57 -8.60
N VAL A 228 17.56 8.10 -9.83
CA VAL A 228 16.95 8.70 -11.03
C VAL A 228 15.47 8.34 -11.11
N LYS A 229 15.11 7.09 -10.77
CA LYS A 229 13.72 6.63 -10.66
C LYS A 229 12.94 7.42 -9.62
N PHE A 230 13.56 7.85 -8.52
CA PHE A 230 12.93 8.72 -7.54
C PHE A 230 12.55 10.07 -8.14
N VAL A 231 13.52 10.77 -8.76
CA VAL A 231 13.26 12.06 -9.41
C VAL A 231 12.21 11.95 -10.51
N LEU A 232 12.29 10.91 -11.35
CA LEU A 232 11.33 10.68 -12.42
C LEU A 232 9.91 10.39 -11.89
N GLN A 233 9.78 9.60 -10.83
CA GLN A 233 8.47 9.34 -10.22
C GLN A 233 7.90 10.57 -9.54
N VAL A 234 8.71 11.34 -8.79
CA VAL A 234 8.25 12.61 -8.19
C VAL A 234 7.70 13.54 -9.26
N PHE A 235 8.43 13.70 -10.36
CA PHE A 235 7.99 14.58 -11.44
C PHE A 235 6.74 14.04 -12.15
N ARG A 236 6.67 12.73 -12.42
CA ARG A 236 5.46 12.09 -12.97
C ARG A 236 4.25 12.30 -12.05
N ASP A 237 4.42 12.00 -10.77
CA ASP A 237 3.34 12.08 -9.77
C ASP A 237 2.84 13.53 -9.67
N TYR A 238 3.72 14.52 -9.65
CA TYR A 238 3.35 15.94 -9.68
C TYR A 238 2.38 16.30 -10.82
N TYR A 239 2.62 15.82 -12.05
CA TYR A 239 1.69 16.07 -13.17
C TYR A 239 0.41 15.26 -13.08
N LEU A 240 0.48 14.01 -12.62
CA LEU A 240 -0.71 13.15 -12.49
C LEU A 240 -1.60 13.53 -11.31
N LEU A 241 -1.08 14.31 -10.36
CA LEU A 241 -1.86 14.92 -9.26
C LEU A 241 -2.71 16.11 -9.72
N GLU A 242 -2.67 16.50 -11.00
CA GLU A 242 -3.54 17.55 -11.51
C GLU A 242 -5.02 17.20 -11.35
N GLY A 243 -5.77 18.05 -10.65
CA GLY A 243 -7.21 17.87 -10.41
C GLY A 243 -7.55 16.94 -9.25
N ILE A 244 -6.57 16.32 -8.59
CA ILE A 244 -6.77 15.58 -7.34
C ILE A 244 -6.93 16.58 -6.20
N LYS A 245 -8.07 16.53 -5.49
CA LYS A 245 -8.44 17.57 -4.49
C LYS A 245 -7.79 17.34 -3.14
N GLU A 246 -7.49 16.08 -2.85
CA GLU A 246 -6.94 15.58 -1.60
C GLU A 246 -5.47 15.97 -1.41
N ILE A 247 -4.76 16.26 -2.51
CA ILE A 247 -3.33 16.56 -2.51
C ILE A 247 -3.06 17.88 -3.22
N GLU A 248 -2.40 18.81 -2.55
CA GLU A 248 -1.91 20.03 -3.17
C GLU A 248 -0.59 19.75 -3.93
N ARG A 249 -0.67 19.60 -5.25
CA ARG A 249 0.50 19.23 -6.09
C ARG A 249 1.70 20.18 -5.97
N GLU A 250 1.46 21.48 -5.78
CA GLU A 250 2.55 22.46 -5.62
C GLU A 250 3.28 22.26 -4.30
N GLN A 251 2.53 22.01 -3.20
CA GLN A 251 3.12 21.66 -1.92
C GLN A 251 3.86 20.31 -1.99
N TYR A 252 3.29 19.32 -2.69
CA TYR A 252 3.96 18.04 -2.94
C TYR A 252 5.33 18.23 -3.58
N LEU A 253 5.44 19.07 -4.62
CA LEU A 253 6.71 19.31 -5.30
C LEU A 253 7.71 20.09 -4.42
N VAL A 254 7.24 21.03 -3.60
CA VAL A 254 8.08 21.75 -2.63
C VAL A 254 8.62 20.80 -1.54
N ASP A 255 7.81 19.81 -1.17
CA ASP A 255 8.13 18.87 -0.12
C ASP A 255 9.11 17.77 -0.54
N MET A 256 9.27 17.47 -1.84
CA MET A 256 10.14 16.40 -2.38
C MET A 256 11.56 16.88 -2.68
#